data_AF-A0A7W9G5Q9-F1
#
_entry.id   AF-A0A7W9G5Q9-F1
#
_cell.length_a   1.000
_cell.length_b   1.000
_cell.length_c   1.000
_cell.angle_alpha   90.00
_cell.angle_beta   90.00
_cell.angle_gamma   90.00
#
_symmetry.space_group_name_H-M   'P 1'
#
loop_
_entity.id
_entity.type
_entity.pdbx_description
1 polymer ?
#
loop_
_entity_poly.entity_id
_entity_poly.type
_entity_poly.pdbx_seq_one_letter_code
_entity_poly.pdbx_strand_id
1 'polypeptide(L)'
;MTGVHDPIVKGRFNMSANDGLGSGGCFVYQPNGNKLKVLDITLSPGGSQKEAEFQISQGARRLPEIVPGAIGYYGQDGSAGNTQAAATLVRGDDLLIVELVRGVKGRDNTADVVALMKLVAPKLILNVTSSPKKTKG
;
A
#
# COMPACT_ATOMS: atom_id res chain seq x y z
N MET A 1 -1.74 -12.03 10.24
CA MET A 1 -1.98 -11.38 8.94
C MET A 1 -1.68 -12.34 7.79
N THR A 2 -0.42 -12.70 7.54
CA THR A 2 -0.05 -13.59 6.41
C THR A 2 -0.13 -15.09 6.72
N GLY A 3 -0.19 -15.48 7.99
CA GLY A 3 -0.15 -16.89 8.40
C GLY A 3 1.20 -17.59 8.18
N VAL A 4 2.23 -16.83 7.77
CA VAL A 4 3.58 -17.32 7.54
C VAL A 4 4.39 -17.23 8.84
N HIS A 5 5.00 -18.34 9.23
CA HIS A 5 5.98 -18.40 10.32
C HIS A 5 7.39 -18.18 9.77
N ASP A 6 8.22 -17.46 10.53
CA ASP A 6 9.60 -17.07 10.18
C ASP A 6 9.75 -16.53 8.75
N PRO A 7 9.01 -15.44 8.40
CA PRO A 7 9.00 -14.94 7.05
C PRO A 7 10.35 -14.31 6.65
N ILE A 8 10.65 -14.37 5.35
CA ILE A 8 11.74 -13.59 4.78
C ILE A 8 11.20 -12.19 4.48
N VAL A 9 11.74 -11.17 5.15
CA VAL A 9 11.35 -9.77 4.94
C VAL A 9 12.45 -9.04 4.20
N LYS A 10 12.10 -8.34 3.12
CA LYS A 10 13.02 -7.49 2.36
C LYS A 10 12.35 -6.16 2.08
N GLY A 11 12.99 -5.05 2.42
CA GLY A 11 12.41 -3.75 2.10
C GLY A 11 13.34 -2.59 2.38
N ARG A 12 13.11 -1.51 1.64
CA ARG A 12 13.69 -0.20 1.88
C ARG A 12 12.76 0.86 1.30
N PHE A 13 12.55 1.92 2.08
CA PHE A 13 11.89 3.13 1.63
C PHE A 13 12.90 4.27 1.56
N ASN A 14 12.82 5.08 0.53
CA ASN A 14 13.51 6.34 0.37
C ASN A 14 12.48 7.46 0.42
N MET A 15 12.45 8.20 1.53
CA MET A 15 11.50 9.30 1.77
C MET A 15 11.99 10.64 1.21
N SER A 16 13.19 10.63 0.62
CA SER A 16 13.98 11.77 0.21
C SER A 16 14.50 11.62 -1.22
N ALA A 17 13.83 10.82 -2.05
CA ALA A 17 14.20 10.71 -3.45
C ALA A 17 13.99 12.06 -4.17
N ASN A 18 14.77 12.29 -5.24
CA ASN A 18 14.77 13.55 -5.99
C ASN A 18 13.33 14.04 -6.25
N ASP A 19 13.11 15.35 -6.08
CA ASP A 19 11.81 16.05 -6.14
C ASP A 19 10.92 15.93 -4.89
N GLY A 20 11.39 15.27 -3.83
CA GLY A 20 10.67 15.20 -2.55
C GLY A 20 9.48 14.26 -2.56
N LEU A 21 9.52 13.22 -3.41
CA LEU A 21 8.53 12.16 -3.48
C LEU A 21 9.08 10.88 -2.83
N GLY A 22 8.22 10.19 -2.08
CA GLY A 22 8.59 8.94 -1.43
C GLY A 22 8.60 7.78 -2.43
N SER A 23 9.58 6.88 -2.33
CA SER A 23 9.58 5.65 -3.12
C SER A 23 10.18 4.47 -2.38
N GLY A 24 9.71 3.26 -2.67
CA GLY A 24 10.29 2.03 -2.16
C GLY A 24 9.24 0.98 -1.84
N GLY A 25 9.66 -0.06 -1.13
CA GLY A 25 8.75 -1.12 -0.76
C GLY A 25 9.26 -2.02 0.35
N CYS A 26 8.33 -2.77 0.93
CA CYS A 26 8.58 -3.83 1.87
C CYS A 26 7.79 -5.07 1.46
N PHE A 27 8.50 -6.17 1.28
CA PHE A 27 7.98 -7.41 0.74
C PHE A 27 8.22 -8.53 1.75
N VAL A 28 7.19 -9.34 1.95
CA VAL A 28 7.25 -10.52 2.81
C VAL A 28 7.10 -11.77 1.96
N TYR A 29 7.96 -12.74 2.17
CA TYR A 29 8.00 -14.00 1.43
C TYR A 29 7.91 -15.21 2.36
N GLN A 30 7.39 -16.32 1.84
CA GLN A 30 7.50 -17.62 2.50
C GLN A 30 8.98 -18.03 2.64
N PRO A 31 9.36 -18.72 3.74
CA PRO A 31 10.74 -19.17 3.94
C PRO A 31 11.11 -20.40 3.09
N ASN A 32 10.13 -21.06 2.46
CA ASN A 32 10.33 -22.27 1.68
C ASN A 32 11.06 -22.01 0.34
N GLY A 33 11.45 -23.10 -0.33
CA GLY A 33 12.29 -23.06 -1.54
C GLY A 33 11.76 -22.17 -2.67
N ASN A 34 10.45 -21.99 -2.79
CA ASN A 34 9.83 -21.17 -3.83
C ASN A 34 9.77 -19.68 -3.47
N LYS A 35 10.03 -19.31 -2.21
CA LYS A 35 10.05 -17.93 -1.67
C LYS A 35 8.92 -17.07 -2.22
N LEU A 36 7.71 -17.62 -2.18
CA LEU A 36 6.54 -16.96 -2.76
C LEU A 36 6.21 -15.69 -1.96
N LYS A 37 5.96 -14.58 -2.67
CA LYS A 37 5.55 -13.31 -2.06
C LYS A 37 4.15 -13.47 -1.45
N VAL A 38 3.96 -12.98 -0.23
CA VAL A 38 2.68 -13.07 0.50
C VAL A 38 2.12 -11.71 0.87
N LEU A 39 2.98 -10.70 1.06
CA LEU A 39 2.60 -9.32 1.34
C LEU A 39 3.52 -8.38 0.57
N ASP A 40 2.92 -7.34 0.02
CA ASP A 40 3.58 -6.24 -0.63
C ASP A 40 3.12 -4.92 -0.01
N ILE A 41 4.06 -4.03 0.28
CA ILE A 41 3.79 -2.66 0.70
C ILE A 41 4.67 -1.79 -0.19
N THR A 42 4.06 -1.05 -1.12
CA THR A 42 4.79 -0.17 -2.04
C THR A 42 4.42 1.28 -1.82
N LEU A 43 5.42 2.15 -1.83
CA LEU A 43 5.28 3.60 -1.91
C LEU A 43 5.90 4.03 -3.24
N SER A 44 5.18 4.81 -4.03
CA SER A 44 5.70 5.33 -5.29
C SER A 44 5.12 6.70 -5.61
N PRO A 45 5.82 7.50 -6.42
CA PRO A 45 5.19 8.63 -7.08
C PRO A 45 4.15 8.15 -8.10
N GLY A 46 3.23 9.03 -8.47
CA GLY A 46 2.21 8.76 -9.50
C GLY A 46 0.82 8.42 -8.93
N GLY A 47 0.55 8.81 -7.67
CA GLY A 47 -0.80 8.78 -7.14
C GLY A 47 -1.72 9.76 -7.86
N SER A 48 -2.97 9.35 -8.10
CA SER A 48 -4.00 10.21 -8.68
C SER A 48 -5.28 10.12 -7.86
N GLN A 49 -5.64 11.22 -7.21
CA GLN A 49 -6.90 11.30 -6.44
C GLN A 49 -8.12 11.05 -7.34
N LYS A 50 -8.07 11.52 -8.60
CA LYS A 50 -9.12 11.29 -9.59
C LYS A 50 -9.27 9.81 -9.92
N GLU A 51 -8.16 9.07 -10.04
CA GLU A 51 -8.21 7.63 -10.27
C GLU A 51 -8.76 6.89 -9.04
N ALA A 52 -8.34 7.28 -7.84
CA ALA A 52 -8.89 6.70 -6.60
C ALA A 52 -10.40 6.93 -6.48
N GLU A 53 -10.88 8.14 -6.78
CA GLU A 53 -12.31 8.45 -6.84
C GLU A 53 -13.03 7.67 -7.93
N PHE A 54 -12.42 7.53 -9.11
CA PHE A 54 -12.96 6.72 -10.19
C PHE A 54 -13.15 5.27 -9.76
N GLN A 55 -12.15 4.64 -9.15
CA GLN A 55 -12.26 3.27 -8.63
C GLN A 55 -13.41 3.13 -7.60
N ILE A 56 -13.56 4.11 -6.71
CA ILE A 56 -14.67 4.13 -5.74
C ILE A 56 -16.02 4.24 -6.48
N SER A 57 -16.11 5.10 -7.51
CA SER A 57 -17.33 5.23 -8.32
C SER A 57 -17.68 3.97 -9.11
N GLN A 58 -16.68 3.14 -9.44
CA GLN A 58 -16.86 1.83 -10.06
C GLN A 58 -17.23 0.72 -9.05
N GLY A 59 -17.39 1.06 -7.77
CA GLY A 59 -17.86 0.14 -6.73
C GLY A 59 -16.77 -0.37 -5.78
N ALA A 60 -15.53 0.10 -5.89
CA ALA A 60 -14.51 -0.19 -4.88
C ALA A 60 -14.92 0.38 -3.51
N ARG A 61 -14.61 -0.34 -2.43
CA ARG A 61 -14.95 0.13 -1.08
C ARG A 61 -14.03 1.29 -0.70
N ARG A 62 -14.59 2.42 -0.31
CA ARG A 62 -13.83 3.59 0.15
C ARG A 62 -13.15 3.28 1.49
N LEU A 63 -11.86 3.57 1.61
CA LEU A 63 -11.15 3.57 2.89
C LEU A 63 -11.69 4.70 3.78
N PRO A 64 -11.73 4.52 5.11
CA PRO A 64 -11.89 5.65 6.01
C PRO A 64 -10.74 6.63 5.80
N GLU A 65 -10.90 7.89 6.22
CA GLU A 65 -9.79 8.83 6.21
C GLU A 65 -8.72 8.35 7.21
N ILE A 66 -7.56 7.94 6.70
CA ILE A 66 -6.41 7.45 7.48
C ILE A 66 -5.37 8.56 7.68
N VAL A 67 -5.18 9.38 6.64
CA VAL A 67 -4.28 10.52 6.62
C VAL A 67 -5.07 11.72 6.07
N PRO A 68 -4.99 12.91 6.70
CA PRO A 68 -5.73 14.08 6.23
C PRO A 68 -5.47 14.41 4.76
N GLY A 69 -6.55 14.58 4.00
CA GLY A 69 -6.50 14.90 2.57
C GLY A 69 -6.08 13.75 1.67
N ALA A 70 -6.01 12.52 2.20
CA ALA A 70 -5.79 11.32 1.41
C ALA A 70 -7.12 10.67 1.00
N ILE A 71 -7.16 10.12 -0.23
CA ILE A 71 -8.30 9.34 -0.73
C ILE A 71 -7.80 7.93 -0.96
N GLY A 72 -8.59 6.95 -0.55
CA GLY A 72 -8.22 5.57 -0.74
C GLY A 72 -9.39 4.62 -0.87
N TYR A 73 -9.11 3.44 -1.37
CA TYR A 73 -10.06 2.37 -1.58
C TYR A 73 -9.42 1.03 -1.27
N TYR A 74 -10.25 0.01 -1.07
CA TYR A 74 -9.79 -1.34 -0.78
C TYR A 74 -10.76 -2.37 -1.35
N GLY A 75 -10.25 -3.59 -1.53
CA GLY A 75 -11.03 -4.68 -2.10
C GLY A 75 -10.29 -6.00 -1.99
N GLN A 76 -10.94 -7.04 -2.49
CA GLN A 76 -10.34 -8.35 -2.66
C GLN A 76 -10.83 -8.95 -3.95
N ASP A 77 -9.91 -9.54 -4.71
CA ASP A 77 -10.26 -10.35 -5.87
C ASP A 77 -10.75 -11.72 -5.41
N GLY A 78 -11.95 -12.08 -5.86
CA GLY A 78 -12.66 -13.30 -5.50
C GLY A 78 -12.19 -14.56 -6.23
N SER A 79 -11.05 -14.53 -6.92
CA SER A 79 -10.60 -15.67 -7.73
C SER A 79 -10.06 -16.80 -6.84
N ALA A 80 -10.58 -18.00 -7.07
CA ALA A 80 -10.20 -19.20 -6.32
C ALA A 80 -8.76 -19.61 -6.68
N GLY A 81 -7.80 -19.29 -5.80
CA GLY A 81 -6.41 -19.71 -5.91
C GLY A 81 -5.40 -18.63 -5.56
N ASN A 82 -5.77 -17.36 -5.71
CA ASN A 82 -4.98 -16.19 -5.36
C ASN A 82 -5.89 -15.18 -4.65
N THR A 83 -6.21 -15.44 -3.38
CA THR A 83 -6.93 -14.46 -2.57
C THR A 83 -6.05 -13.22 -2.42
N GLN A 84 -6.21 -12.25 -3.32
CA GLN A 84 -5.51 -10.98 -3.31
C GLN A 84 -6.42 -9.95 -2.68
N ALA A 85 -6.06 -9.47 -1.49
CA ALA A 85 -6.70 -8.32 -0.88
C ALA A 85 -5.76 -7.12 -0.99
N ALA A 86 -6.30 -5.96 -1.32
CA ALA A 86 -5.50 -4.76 -1.48
C ALA A 86 -6.18 -3.54 -0.86
N ALA A 87 -5.37 -2.63 -0.33
CA ALA A 87 -5.75 -1.29 0.07
C ALA A 87 -4.82 -0.30 -0.62
N THR A 88 -5.40 0.72 -1.24
CA THR A 88 -4.68 1.78 -1.97
C THR A 88 -5.02 3.12 -1.34
N LEU A 89 -4.01 3.94 -1.07
CA LEU A 89 -4.16 5.27 -0.50
C LEU A 89 -3.32 6.27 -1.29
N VAL A 90 -3.94 7.38 -1.69
CA VAL A 90 -3.33 8.45 -2.46
C VAL A 90 -3.38 9.76 -1.68
N ARG A 91 -2.26 10.48 -1.61
CA ARG A 91 -2.20 11.85 -1.06
C ARG A 91 -1.27 12.70 -1.92
N GLY A 92 -1.82 13.71 -2.60
CA GLY A 92 -1.07 14.43 -3.62
C GLY A 92 -0.59 13.46 -4.70
N ASP A 93 0.72 13.47 -4.98
CA ASP A 93 1.36 12.57 -5.95
C ASP A 93 1.86 11.26 -5.34
N ASP A 94 1.76 11.08 -4.02
CA ASP A 94 2.18 9.85 -3.34
C ASP A 94 1.09 8.77 -3.44
N LEU A 95 1.50 7.59 -3.88
CA LEU A 95 0.70 6.37 -3.95
C LEU A 95 1.26 5.32 -2.99
N LEU A 96 0.45 4.89 -2.04
CA LEU A 96 0.77 3.79 -1.13
C LEU A 96 -0.20 2.63 -1.38
N ILE A 97 0.35 1.45 -1.59
CA ILE A 97 -0.41 0.22 -1.80
C ILE A 97 0.02 -0.80 -0.75
N VAL A 98 -0.96 -1.42 -0.10
CA VAL A 98 -0.78 -2.61 0.72
C VAL A 98 -1.53 -3.74 0.06
N GLU A 99 -0.82 -4.77 -0.37
CA GLU A 99 -1.37 -5.92 -1.07
C GLU A 99 -1.00 -7.22 -0.35
N LEU A 100 -2.02 -7.94 0.10
CA LEU A 100 -1.89 -9.31 0.56
C LEU A 100 -2.05 -10.24 -0.65
N VAL A 101 -0.93 -10.57 -1.28
CA VAL A 101 -0.85 -11.40 -2.51
C VAL A 101 -1.46 -12.79 -2.29
N ARG A 102 -1.35 -13.31 -1.06
CA ARG A 102 -1.96 -14.57 -0.63
C ARG A 102 -2.64 -14.40 0.71
N GLY A 103 -3.97 -14.35 0.66
CA GLY A 103 -4.83 -14.33 1.82
C GLY A 103 -4.75 -15.59 2.66
N VAL A 104 -5.14 -15.45 3.93
CA VAL A 104 -5.28 -16.56 4.87
C VAL A 104 -6.73 -17.02 4.85
N LYS A 105 -6.94 -18.32 4.59
CA LYS A 105 -8.28 -18.93 4.60
C LYS A 105 -8.92 -18.78 5.99
N GLY A 106 -10.18 -18.36 6.03
CA GLY A 106 -10.93 -18.16 7.28
C GLY A 106 -10.64 -16.83 7.99
N ARG A 107 -9.80 -15.95 7.42
CA ARG A 107 -9.64 -14.55 7.86
C ARG A 107 -10.30 -13.59 6.90
N ASP A 108 -10.71 -12.44 7.43
CA ASP A 108 -11.07 -11.28 6.62
C ASP A 108 -9.79 -10.56 6.15
N ASN A 109 -9.33 -10.97 4.97
CA ASN A 109 -8.13 -10.41 4.36
C ASN A 109 -8.29 -8.93 4.00
N THR A 110 -9.52 -8.48 3.73
CA THR A 110 -9.79 -7.05 3.48
C THR A 110 -9.63 -6.22 4.75
N ALA A 111 -10.14 -6.70 5.89
CA ALA A 111 -9.92 -6.04 7.17
C ALA A 111 -8.43 -6.00 7.56
N ASP A 112 -7.68 -7.07 7.26
CA ASP A 112 -6.26 -7.17 7.53
C ASP A 112 -5.43 -6.12 6.73
N VAL A 113 -5.68 -5.95 5.42
CA VAL A 113 -4.97 -4.92 4.63
C VAL A 113 -5.37 -3.51 5.02
N VAL A 114 -6.63 -3.27 5.40
CA VAL A 114 -7.09 -1.97 5.92
C VAL A 114 -6.41 -1.65 7.25
N ALA A 115 -6.32 -2.63 8.16
CA ALA A 115 -5.64 -2.47 9.44
C ALA A 115 -4.15 -2.18 9.25
N LEU A 116 -3.50 -2.87 8.30
CA LEU A 116 -2.10 -2.60 7.99
C LEU A 116 -1.91 -1.21 7.37
N MET A 117 -2.77 -0.81 6.43
CA MET A 117 -2.76 0.52 5.83
C MET A 117 -2.84 1.60 6.91
N LYS A 118 -3.74 1.46 7.89
CA LYS A 118 -3.85 2.37 9.05
C LYS A 118 -2.55 2.47 9.85
N LEU A 119 -1.80 1.38 9.97
CA LEU A 119 -0.55 1.34 10.72
C LEU A 119 0.63 1.99 9.97
N VAL A 120 0.72 1.76 8.66
CA VAL A 120 1.89 2.16 7.86
C VAL A 120 1.73 3.50 7.16
N ALA A 121 0.52 3.87 6.73
CA ALA A 121 0.29 5.09 5.97
C ALA A 121 0.71 6.38 6.69
N PRO A 122 0.40 6.59 7.98
CA PRO A 122 0.85 7.79 8.69
C PRO A 122 2.38 7.90 8.77
N LYS A 123 3.10 6.77 8.72
CA LYS A 123 4.57 6.76 8.77
C LYS A 123 5.20 6.88 7.41
N LEU A 124 4.51 6.45 6.35
CA LEU A 124 5.06 6.42 5.01
C LEU A 124 4.68 7.66 4.19
N ILE A 125 3.43 8.10 4.25
CA ILE A 125 2.96 9.23 3.44
C ILE A 125 3.22 10.59 4.10
N LEU A 126 3.14 10.69 5.44
CA LEU A 126 3.39 11.99 6.11
C LEU A 126 4.88 12.34 6.21
N ASN A 127 5.75 11.34 6.22
CA ASN A 127 7.20 11.52 6.36
C ASN A 127 7.90 11.76 5.02
N VAL A 128 7.16 11.80 3.90
CA VAL A 128 7.71 12.27 2.63
C VAL A 128 8.03 13.75 2.78
N THR A 129 9.32 14.06 2.86
CA THR A 129 9.79 15.44 2.92
C THR A 129 9.79 16.02 1.52
N SER A 130 8.81 16.88 1.22
CA SER A 130 8.85 17.69 0.02
C SER A 130 10.11 18.56 0.05
N SER A 131 10.98 18.39 -0.94
CA SER A 131 12.06 19.35 -1.15
C SER A 131 11.43 20.69 -1.55
N PRO A 132 11.77 21.81 -0.92
CA PRO A 132 11.25 23.10 -1.34
C PRO A 132 11.59 23.29 -2.82
N LYS A 133 10.56 23.57 -3.65
CA LYS A 133 10.73 23.89 -5.07
C LYS A 133 11.83 24.94 -5.18
N LYS A 134 12.92 24.63 -5.89
CA LYS A 134 13.87 25.66 -6.32
C LYS A 134 13.12 26.62 -7.23
N THR A 135 12.70 27.76 -6.70
CA THR A 135 12.29 28.91 -7.50
C THR A 135 13.52 29.31 -8.31
N LYS A 136 13.52 29.02 -9.62
CA LYS A 136 14.50 29.62 -10.53
C LYS A 136 14.14 31.11 -10.59
N GLY A 137 15.01 31.94 -10.01
CA GLY A 137 15.04 33.39 -10.27
C GLY A 137 15.65 33.68 -11.62
#